data_AF-A0A4Y2KNC2-F1
#
_entry.id   AF-A0A4Y2KNC2-F1
#
_cell.length_a   1.000
_cell.length_b   1.000
_cell.length_c   1.000
_cell.angle_alpha   90.00
_cell.angle_beta   90.00
_cell.angle_gamma   90.00
#
_symmetry.space_group_name_H-M   'P 1'
#
loop_
_entity.id
_entity.type
_entity.pdbx_description
1 polymer ?
#
loop_
_entity_poly.entity_id
_entity_poly.type
_entity_poly.pdbx_seq_one_letter_code
_entity_poly.pdbx_strand_id
1 'polypeptide(L)'
;MDRRWRTCGLASSLTRPQPTGLFFWGHMKSLVYETSVDSAEDLVARIVVAADKINTTPGIFERVRQSFLRRCELCNDTRGRYFQHLL
;
A
#
# COMPACT_ATOMS: atom_id res chain seq x y z
N MET A 1 12.23 16.89 -18.18
CA MET A 1 12.25 16.47 -16.76
C MET A 1 11.59 17.57 -15.95
N ASP A 2 10.30 17.38 -15.68
CA ASP A 2 9.34 18.45 -15.41
C ASP A 2 9.31 18.86 -13.92
N ARG A 3 9.22 20.17 -13.67
CA ARG A 3 9.43 20.81 -12.36
C ARG A 3 8.24 20.69 -11.38
N ARG A 4 7.27 19.81 -11.67
CA ARG A 4 5.98 19.71 -10.97
C ARG A 4 6.03 18.97 -9.62
N TRP A 5 7.10 18.24 -9.33
CA TRP A 5 7.21 17.40 -8.12
C TRP A 5 7.70 18.15 -6.85
N ARG A 6 8.10 19.42 -6.96
CA ARG A 6 8.72 20.14 -5.83
C ARG A 6 7.75 20.65 -4.77
N THR A 7 6.44 20.67 -5.03
CA THR A 7 5.43 21.14 -4.06
C THR A 7 4.90 20.05 -3.13
N CYS A 8 5.32 18.79 -3.28
CA CYS A 8 5.27 17.82 -2.18
C CYS A 8 6.34 18.13 -1.10
N GLY A 9 6.60 19.42 -0.84
CA GLY A 9 7.59 19.98 0.09
C GLY A 9 7.24 19.80 1.56
N LEU A 10 6.74 18.60 1.92
CA LEU A 10 6.72 18.06 3.28
C LEU A 10 7.42 16.69 3.30
N ALA A 11 8.40 16.50 2.41
CA ALA A 11 9.31 15.35 2.44
C ALA A 11 10.29 15.38 3.63
N SER A 12 10.13 16.29 4.59
CA SER A 12 11.02 16.46 5.75
C SER A 12 10.27 16.26 7.06
N SER A 13 9.88 15.02 7.34
CA SER A 13 9.78 14.48 8.71
C SER A 13 9.71 12.96 8.58
N LEU A 14 10.69 12.29 9.16
CA LEU A 14 10.89 10.85 9.13
C LEU A 14 9.61 10.11 9.56
N THR A 15 9.40 8.94 8.96
CA THR A 15 8.27 7.99 9.11
C THR A 15 7.12 8.14 8.11
N ARG A 16 7.40 8.24 6.79
CA ARG A 16 6.39 7.92 5.77
C ARG A 16 6.47 6.43 5.44
N PRO A 17 5.57 5.57 5.95
CA PRO A 17 5.61 4.15 5.61
C PRO A 17 5.42 3.98 4.10
N GLN A 18 6.25 3.13 3.49
CA GLN A 18 6.23 2.90 2.05
C GLN A 18 4.80 2.48 1.62
N PRO A 19 4.20 3.09 0.58
CA PRO A 19 2.81 2.81 0.19
C PRO A 19 2.58 1.33 -0.12
N THR A 20 3.58 0.70 -0.72
CA THR A 20 3.63 -0.74 -0.97
C THR A 20 3.71 -1.54 0.32
N GLY A 21 4.51 -1.13 1.30
CA GLY A 21 4.64 -1.81 2.59
C GLY A 21 3.35 -1.78 3.43
N LEU A 22 2.66 -0.64 3.50
CA LEU A 22 1.37 -0.54 4.19
C LEU A 22 0.30 -1.41 3.54
N PHE A 23 0.19 -1.33 2.21
CA PHE A 23 -0.76 -2.13 1.46
C PHE A 23 -0.45 -3.62 1.61
N PHE A 24 0.82 -3.99 1.42
CA PHE A 24 1.26 -5.38 1.50
C PHE A 24 0.96 -5.98 2.86
N TRP A 25 1.31 -5.30 3.95
CA TRP A 25 1.03 -5.78 5.29
C TRP A 25 -0.47 -5.85 5.60
N GLY A 26 -1.25 -4.85 5.18
CA GLY A 26 -2.71 -4.86 5.33
C GLY A 26 -3.36 -6.03 4.58
N HIS A 27 -2.97 -6.23 3.32
CA HIS A 27 -3.50 -7.28 2.47
C HIS A 27 -3.07 -8.68 2.95
N MET A 28 -1.80 -8.83 3.36
CA MET A 28 -1.28 -10.08 3.93
C MET A 28 -2.06 -10.48 5.19
N LYS A 29 -2.31 -9.55 6.12
CA LYS A 29 -3.14 -9.83 7.31
C LYS A 29 -4.55 -10.26 6.94
N SER A 30 -5.16 -9.62 5.93
CA SER A 30 -6.50 -9.99 5.45
C SER A 30 -6.56 -11.42 4.92
N LEU A 31 -5.48 -11.93 4.34
CA LEU A 31 -5.39 -13.30 3.85
C LEU A 31 -5.06 -14.29 4.96
N VAL A 32 -4.14 -13.94 5.85
CA VAL A 32 -3.68 -14.83 6.94
C VAL A 32 -4.78 -15.05 7.99
N TYR A 33 -5.53 -14.00 8.31
CA TYR A 33 -6.59 -14.01 9.32
C TYR A 33 -7.99 -14.06 8.71
N GLU A 34 -8.13 -14.55 7.47
CA GLU A 34 -9.44 -14.79 6.85
C GLU A 34 -10.26 -15.81 7.66
N THR A 35 -9.58 -16.80 8.24
CA THR A 35 -10.14 -17.76 9.20
C THR A 35 -9.35 -17.74 10.50
N SER A 36 -9.92 -18.27 11.59
CA SER A 36 -9.19 -18.41 12.87
C SER A 36 -7.91 -19.23 12.65
N VAL A 37 -6.85 -18.84 13.35
CA VAL A 37 -5.55 -19.50 13.30
C VAL A 37 -5.41 -20.36 14.56
N ASP A 38 -5.15 -21.65 14.38
CA ASP A 38 -5.25 -22.63 15.47
C ASP A 38 -3.88 -22.96 16.11
N SER A 39 -2.77 -22.66 15.42
CA SER A 39 -1.41 -22.90 15.91
C SER A 39 -0.36 -21.98 15.25
N ALA A 40 0.86 -21.96 15.78
CA ALA A 40 1.96 -21.21 15.18
C ALA A 40 2.40 -21.80 13.83
N GLU A 41 2.34 -23.13 13.70
CA GLU A 41 2.65 -23.85 12.45
C GLU A 41 1.64 -23.50 11.35
N ASP A 42 0.35 -23.48 11.70
CA ASP A 42 -0.73 -23.05 10.82
C ASP A 42 -0.54 -21.57 10.40
N LEU A 43 -0.17 -20.70 11.34
CA LEU A 43 0.14 -19.30 11.03
C LEU A 43 1.25 -19.17 9.98
N VAL A 44 2.36 -19.89 10.18
CA VAL A 44 3.51 -19.86 9.26
C VAL A 44 3.11 -20.38 7.88
N ALA A 45 2.38 -21.50 7.81
CA ALA A 45 1.89 -22.06 6.56
C ALA A 45 1.00 -21.06 5.80
N ARG A 46 0.08 -20.39 6.51
CA ARG A 46 -0.78 -19.36 5.92
C ARG A 46 -0.02 -18.14 5.44
N ILE A 47 1.01 -17.69 6.18
CA ILE A 47 1.86 -16.58 5.74
C ILE A 47 2.56 -16.92 4.42
N VAL A 48 3.10 -18.14 4.30
CA VAL A 48 3.76 -18.59 3.06
C VAL A 48 2.78 -18.63 1.89
N VAL A 49 1.60 -19.23 2.09
CA VAL A 49 0.54 -19.29 1.06
C VAL A 49 0.04 -17.89 0.67
N ALA A 50 -0.17 -17.01 1.64
CA ALA A 50 -0.59 -15.63 1.39
C ALA A 50 0.50 -14.85 0.61
N ALA A 51 1.77 -15.00 0.97
CA ALA A 51 2.87 -14.36 0.27
C ALA A 51 2.96 -14.84 -1.19
N ASP A 52 2.82 -16.15 -1.43
CA ASP A 52 2.80 -16.72 -2.78
C ASP A 52 1.62 -16.19 -3.61
N LYS A 53 0.42 -16.16 -3.03
CA LYS A 53 -0.78 -15.60 -3.66
C LYS A 53 -0.60 -14.13 -4.06
N ILE A 54 0.01 -13.32 -3.20
CA ILE A 54 0.29 -11.91 -3.50
C ILE A 54 1.35 -11.78 -4.61
N ASN A 55 2.40 -12.61 -4.57
CA ASN A 55 3.49 -12.58 -5.54
C ASN A 55 3.04 -13.02 -6.94
N THR A 56 2.19 -14.06 -7.01
CA THR A 56 1.66 -14.61 -8.26
C THR A 56 0.55 -13.76 -8.87
N THR A 57 -0.07 -12.84 -8.12
CA THR A 57 -1.10 -11.96 -8.67
C THR A 57 -0.48 -10.81 -9.46
N PRO A 58 -0.62 -10.80 -10.81
CA PRO A 58 0.03 -9.79 -11.63
C PRO A 58 -0.55 -8.39 -11.37
N GLY A 59 0.34 -7.40 -11.33
CA GLY A 59 -0.05 -5.98 -11.30
C GLY A 59 -0.70 -5.49 -10.01
N ILE A 60 -0.69 -6.26 -8.92
CA ILE A 60 -1.14 -5.76 -7.60
C ILE A 60 -0.28 -4.56 -7.17
N PHE A 61 1.04 -4.70 -7.19
CA PHE A 61 1.94 -3.62 -6.76
C PHE A 61 1.90 -2.42 -7.69
N GLU A 62 1.71 -2.65 -9.00
CA GLU A 62 1.56 -1.57 -9.96
C GLU A 62 0.31 -0.74 -9.68
N ARG A 63 -0.83 -1.39 -9.43
CA ARG A 63 -2.08 -0.70 -9.06
C ARG A 63 -1.94 0.13 -7.79
N VAL A 64 -1.25 -0.40 -6.77
CA VAL A 64 -0.97 0.31 -5.51
C VAL A 64 -0.11 1.55 -5.76
N ARG A 65 0.93 1.42 -6.58
CA ARG A 65 1.80 2.53 -6.96
C ARG A 65 1.01 3.61 -7.71
N GLN A 66 0.20 3.22 -8.70
CA GLN A 66 -0.62 4.16 -9.46
C GLN A 66 -1.66 4.87 -8.58
N SER A 67 -2.35 4.14 -7.69
CA SER A 67 -3.28 4.75 -6.73
C SER A 67 -2.57 5.74 -5.80
N PHE A 68 -1.34 5.44 -5.36
CA PHE A 68 -0.56 6.37 -4.55
C PHE A 68 -0.16 7.63 -5.32
N LEU A 69 0.27 7.49 -6.57
CA LEU A 69 0.60 8.63 -7.44
C LEU A 69 -0.62 9.53 -7.67
N ARG A 70 -1.78 8.95 -8.01
CA ARG A 70 -3.04 9.69 -8.17
C ARG A 70 -3.43 10.48 -6.91
N ARG A 71 -3.22 9.91 -5.72
CA ARG A 71 -3.44 10.62 -4.44
C ARG A 71 -2.47 11.77 -4.24
N CYS A 72 -1.22 11.63 -4.67
CA CYS A 72 -0.24 12.73 -4.60
C CYS A 72 -0.60 13.86 -5.56
N GLU A 73 -1.04 13.53 -6.78
CA GLU A 73 -1.53 14.50 -7.77
C GLU A 73 -2.77 15.25 -7.25
N LEU A 74 -3.76 14.51 -6.74
CA LEU A 74 -4.97 15.12 -6.20
C LEU A 74 -4.69 16.00 -4.99
N CYS A 75 -3.75 15.61 -4.12
CA CYS A 75 -3.31 16.44 -2.99
C CYS A 75 -2.69 17.77 -3.47
N ASN A 76 -1.92 17.73 -4.55
CA ASN A 76 -1.37 18.93 -5.14
C ASN A 76 -2.47 19.82 -5.73
N ASP A 77 -3.45 19.24 -6.43
CA ASP A 77 -4.57 19.95 -7.05
C ASP A 77 -5.53 20.56 -6.00
N THR A 78 -5.78 19.85 -4.89
CA THR A 78 -6.61 20.34 -3.80
C THR A 78 -5.87 21.29 -2.86
N ARG A 79 -4.58 21.58 -3.12
CA ARG A 79 -3.68 22.36 -2.26
C ARG A 79 -3.64 21.82 -0.82
N GLY A 80 -3.63 20.49 -0.69
CA GLY A 80 -3.60 19.80 0.60
C GLY A 80 -4.95 19.75 1.34
N ARG A 81 -6.06 20.17 0.71
CA ARG A 81 -7.39 19.97 1.30
C ARG A 81 -7.79 18.49 1.25
N TYR A 82 -8.58 18.07 2.24
CA TYR A 82 -9.08 16.70 2.35
C TYR A 82 -9.85 16.28 1.08
N PHE A 83 -9.60 15.06 0.64
CA PHE A 83 -10.33 14.40 -0.44
C PHE A 83 -10.56 12.94 -0.06
N GLN A 84 -11.69 12.39 -0.50
CA GLN A 84 -12.11 11.02 -0.24
C GLN A 84 -12.28 10.29 -1.59
N HIS A 85 -12.06 8.97 -1.59
CA HIS A 85 -12.21 8.07 -2.74
C HIS A 85 -11.15 8.20 -3.86
N LEU A 86 -10.14 7.34 -3.82
CA LEU A 86 -9.28 6.99 -4.95
C LEU A 86 -8.91 5.50 -4.81
N LEU A 87 -9.84 4.62 -5.21
CA LEU A 87 -9.55 3.22 -5.48
C LEU A 87 -9.03 3.10 -6.92
#